data_AF-A0A2M8B7I4-F1
#
_entry.id   AF-A0A2M8B7I4-F1
#
_cell.length_a   1.000
_cell.length_b   1.000
_cell.length_c   1.000
_cell.angle_alpha   90.00
_cell.angle_beta   90.00
_cell.angle_gamma   90.00
#
_symmetry.space_group_name_H-M   'P 1'
#
loop_
_entity.id
_entity.type
_entity.pdbx_description
1 polymer ?
#
loop_
_entity_poly.entity_id
_entity_poly.type
_entity_poly.pdbx_seq_one_letter_code
_entity_poly.pdbx_strand_id
1 'polypeptide(L)' 'GADVVVVSLNYRLGLFGSLALPELQAEDARGAAGNMGLLDQIEALRWLKANAPAFGGDPNQLTVF' A
#
# COMPACT_ATOMS: atom_id res chain seq x y z
N GLY A 1 11.17 20.61 16.80
CA GLY A 1 10.62 19.87 15.65
C GLY A 1 9.55 18.93 16.18
N ALA A 2 8.56 18.56 15.38
CA ALA A 2 7.63 17.50 15.76
C ALA A 2 8.38 16.16 15.80
N ASP A 3 8.17 15.38 16.85
CA ASP A 3 8.75 14.05 17.03
C ASP A 3 7.84 13.02 16.33
N VAL A 4 8.22 12.61 15.12
CA VAL A 4 7.43 11.74 14.25
C VAL A 4 8.30 10.71 13.56
N VAL A 5 7.73 9.53 13.30
CA VAL A 5 8.35 8.50 12.44
C VAL A 5 7.90 8.74 11.00
N VAL A 6 8.87 8.86 10.09
CA VAL A 6 8.61 8.98 8.66
C VAL A 6 8.97 7.67 7.96
N VAL A 7 8.06 7.15 7.13
CA VAL A 7 8.27 5.93 6.35
C VAL A 7 8.08 6.24 4.87
N SER A 8 8.98 5.72 4.04
CA SER A 8 8.82 5.64 2.60
C SER A 8 8.78 4.17 2.17
N LEU A 9 8.10 3.89 1.06
CA LEU A 9 7.89 2.53 0.58
C LEU A 9 7.89 2.50 -0.94
N ASN A 10 8.27 1.35 -1.49
CA ASN A 10 8.08 1.05 -2.91
C ASN A 10 6.71 0.42 -3.13
N TYR A 11 6.12 0.67 -4.29
CA TYR A 11 4.92 0.01 -4.78
C TYR A 11 5.04 -0.17 -6.29
N ARG A 12 4.27 -1.10 -6.86
CA ARG A 12 4.32 -1.33 -8.31
C ARG A 12 3.82 -0.11 -9.09
N LEU A 13 4.55 0.20 -10.16
CA LEU A 13 4.29 1.31 -11.07
C LEU A 13 4.11 0.84 -12.51
N GLY A 14 3.59 1.72 -13.36
CA GLY A 14 3.44 1.49 -14.79
C GLY A 14 2.68 0.20 -15.11
N LEU A 15 3.20 -0.59 -16.05
CA LEU A 15 2.59 -1.86 -16.46
C LEU A 15 2.38 -2.81 -15.28
N PHE A 16 3.32 -2.88 -14.34
CA PHE A 16 3.25 -3.80 -13.21
C PHE A 16 2.24 -3.36 -12.14
N GLY A 17 1.94 -2.06 -12.08
CA GLY A 17 1.01 -1.49 -11.09
C GLY A 17 -0.41 -1.30 -11.60
N SER A 18 -0.56 -1.07 -12.92
CA SER A 18 -1.81 -0.53 -13.48
C SER A 18 -2.27 -1.19 -14.78
N LEU A 19 -1.75 -2.35 -15.15
CA LEU A 19 -2.25 -3.08 -16.33
C LEU A 19 -3.67 -3.63 -16.09
N ALA A 20 -4.61 -3.20 -16.92
CA ALA A 20 -6.03 -3.53 -16.84
C ALA A 20 -6.55 -4.14 -18.15
N LEU A 21 -6.03 -5.31 -18.51
CA LEU A 21 -6.52 -6.05 -19.69
C LEU A 21 -7.81 -6.81 -19.36
N PRO A 22 -8.77 -6.94 -20.31
CA PRO A 22 -10.00 -7.70 -20.11
C PRO A 22 -9.76 -9.15 -19.66
N GLU A 23 -8.71 -9.79 -20.16
CA GLU A 23 -8.33 -11.16 -19.81
C GLU A 23 -7.89 -11.26 -18.34
N LEU A 24 -7.10 -10.28 -17.88
CA LEU A 24 -6.67 -10.20 -16.48
C LEU A 24 -7.84 -9.89 -15.54
N GLN A 25 -8.80 -9.08 -16.00
CA GLN A 25 -10.03 -8.80 -15.25
C GLN A 25 -10.93 -10.03 -15.17
N ALA A 26 -11.03 -10.82 -16.23
CA ALA A 26 -11.83 -12.06 -16.26
C ALA A 26 -11.29 -13.12 -15.29
N GLU A 27 -9.98 -13.15 -15.05
CA GLU A 27 -9.32 -14.05 -14.09
C GLU A 27 -9.34 -13.54 -12.65
N ASP A 28 -9.59 -12.24 -12.44
CA ASP A 28 -9.57 -11.63 -11.11
C ASP A 28 -10.96 -11.55 -10.46
N ALA A 29 -11.30 -12.59 -9.70
CA ALA A 29 -12.54 -12.66 -8.93
C ALA A 29 -12.71 -11.54 -7.88
N ARG A 30 -11.65 -10.79 -7.56
CA ARG A 30 -11.68 -9.69 -6.57
C ARG A 30 -11.79 -8.31 -7.24
N GLY A 31 -11.73 -8.23 -8.57
CA GLY A 31 -11.88 -6.97 -9.32
C GLY A 31 -10.78 -5.94 -9.05
N ALA A 32 -9.59 -6.38 -8.66
CA ALA A 32 -8.43 -5.57 -8.37
C ALA A 32 -7.45 -5.42 -9.55
N ALA A 33 -7.65 -6.12 -10.67
CA ALA A 33 -6.83 -6.01 -11.88
C ALA A 33 -6.75 -4.54 -12.32
N GLY A 34 -5.54 -4.06 -12.57
CA GLY A 34 -5.27 -2.63 -12.83
C GLY A 34 -5.03 -1.76 -11.58
N ASN A 35 -5.19 -2.28 -10.37
CA ASN A 35 -5.00 -1.53 -9.11
C ASN A 35 -3.93 -2.13 -8.20
N MET A 36 -3.00 -2.89 -8.77
CA MET A 36 -1.96 -3.59 -8.03
C MET A 36 -1.06 -2.63 -7.23
N GLY A 37 -0.71 -1.46 -7.78
CA GLY A 37 0.06 -0.45 -7.06
C GLY A 37 -0.67 0.10 -5.83
N LEU A 38 -1.99 0.27 -5.90
CA LEU A 38 -2.80 0.70 -4.75
C LEU A 38 -2.90 -0.41 -3.70
N LEU A 39 -3.01 -1.67 -4.12
CA LEU A 39 -3.01 -2.79 -3.18
C LEU A 39 -1.68 -2.92 -2.44
N ASP A 40 -0.55 -2.67 -3.10
CA ASP A 40 0.75 -2.66 -2.44
C ASP A 40 0.81 -1.57 -1.35
N GLN A 41 0.28 -0.38 -1.63
CA GLN A 41 0.18 0.71 -0.65
C GLN A 41 -0.71 0.33 0.53
N ILE A 42 -1.88 -0.29 0.28
CA ILE A 42 -2.78 -0.77 1.33
C ILE A 42 -2.08 -1.83 2.19
N GLU A 43 -1.35 -2.76 1.59
CA GLU A 43 -0.63 -3.79 2.33
C GLU A 43 0.52 -3.19 3.14
N ALA A 44 1.20 -2.17 2.63
CA ALA A 44 2.20 -1.44 3.40
C ALA A 44 1.58 -0.70 4.60
N LEU A 45 0.38 -0.12 4.46
CA LEU A 45 -0.35 0.49 5.59
C LEU A 45 -0.75 -0.55 6.64
N ARG A 46 -1.16 -1.76 6.23
CA ARG A 46 -1.43 -2.87 7.16
C ARG A 46 -0.18 -3.29 7.90
N TRP A 47 0.94 -3.42 7.19
CA TRP A 47 2.22 -3.70 7.80
C TRP A 47 2.61 -2.61 8.81
N LEU A 48 2.45 -1.33 8.45
CA LEU A 48 2.73 -0.22 9.37
C LEU A 48 1.84 -0.25 10.59
N LYS A 49 0.55 -0.51 10.44
CA LYS A 49 -0.37 -0.63 11.58
C LYS A 49 0.02 -1.77 12.53
N ALA A 50 0.60 -2.85 12.01
CA ALA A 50 1.09 -3.97 12.82
C ALA A 50 2.46 -3.71 13.47
N ASN A 51 3.32 -2.87 12.86
CA ASN A 51 4.73 -2.76 13.24
C ASN A 51 5.14 -1.38 13.80
N ALA A 52 4.34 -0.34 13.67
CA ALA A 52 4.66 1.01 14.14
C ALA A 52 5.13 1.06 15.62
N PRO A 53 4.54 0.31 16.57
CA PRO A 53 5.02 0.30 17.96
C PRO A 53 6.48 -0.13 18.12
N ALA A 54 6.99 -1.00 17.24
CA ALA A 54 8.38 -1.45 17.28
C ALA A 54 9.40 -0.36 16.92
N PHE A 55 8.93 0.72 16.26
CA PHE A 55 9.73 1.86 15.85
C PHE A 55 9.39 3.14 16.64
N GLY A 56 8.60 3.02 17.71
CA GLY A 56 8.17 4.16 18.52
C GLY A 56 7.00 4.97 17.92
N GLY A 57 6.32 4.46 16.90
CA GLY A 57 5.12 5.09 16.32
C GLY A 57 3.82 4.58 16.93
N ASP A 58 2.77 5.41 16.91
CA ASP A 58 1.41 5.02 17.29
C ASP A 58 0.63 4.48 16.06
N PRO A 59 0.20 3.20 16.05
CA PRO A 59 -0.53 2.60 14.93
C PRO A 59 -1.94 3.19 14.70
N ASN A 60 -2.43 4.06 15.59
CA ASN A 60 -3.67 4.80 15.43
C ASN A 60 -3.45 6.25 14.95
N GLN A 61 -2.20 6.70 14.79
CA GLN A 61 -1.84 8.03 14.30
C GLN A 61 -1.01 7.94 13.00
N LEU A 62 -1.65 7.43 11.94
CA LEU A 62 -1.05 7.35 10.60
C LEU A 62 -1.56 8.50 9.71
N THR A 63 -0.65 9.25 9.10
CA THR A 63 -0.94 10.29 8.10
C THR A 63 -0.23 9.95 6.80
N VAL A 64 -0.96 9.98 5.68
CA VAL A 64 -0.43 9.77 4.32
C VAL A 64 -0.33 11.13 3.63
N PHE A 65 0.79 11.42 2.96
CA PHE A 65 1.06 12.67 2.26
C PHE A 65 1.95 12.46 1.03
#